data_AF-A0A1N6USU2-F1
#
_entry.id   AF-A0A1N6USU2-F1
#
_cell.length_a   1.000
_cell.length_b   1.000
_cell.length_c   1.000
_cell.angle_alpha   90.00
_cell.angle_beta   90.00
_cell.angle_gamma   90.00
#
_symmetry.space_group_name_H-M   'P 1'
#
loop_
_entity.id
_entity.type
_entity.pdbx_description
1 polymer ?
#
loop_
_entity_poly.entity_id
_entity_poly.type
_entity_poly.pdbx_seq_one_letter_code
_entity_poly.pdbx_strand_id
1 'polypeptide(L)' 'MHLQHHDDEYAVRNPADLATVRQTPDGQWIAEDATGRSAHGSTPATAIAALRR' A
#
# COMPACT_ATOMS: atom_id res chain seq x y z
N MET A 1 -16.21 27.31 4.40
CA MET A 1 -15.52 26.36 5.29
C MET A 1 -14.75 25.40 4.40
N HIS A 2 -13.43 25.33 4.52
CA HIS A 2 -12.57 24.51 3.67
C HIS A 2 -12.45 23.14 4.36
N LEU A 3 -13.14 22.12 3.86
CA LEU A 3 -13.11 20.77 4.43
C LEU A 3 -11.80 20.11 3.97
N GLN A 4 -10.86 19.98 4.89
CA GLN A 4 -9.53 19.44 4.66
C GLN A 4 -9.42 18.10 5.40
N HIS A 5 -9.05 17.06 4.65
CA HIS A 5 -8.56 15.76 5.10
C HIS A 5 -9.54 14.84 5.85
N HIS A 6 -10.03 13.82 5.16
CA HIS A 6 -10.14 12.48 5.74
C HIS A 6 -10.06 11.48 4.58
N ASP A 7 -8.82 11.17 4.19
CA ASP A 7 -8.52 9.91 3.50
C ASP A 7 -8.93 8.81 4.48
N ASP A 8 -10.11 8.22 4.27
CA ASP A 8 -10.55 7.00 4.95
C ASP A 8 -9.72 5.81 4.43
N GLU A 9 -8.42 5.83 4.76
CA GLU A 9 -7.52 4.71 4.57
C GLU A 9 -7.94 3.62 5.57
N TYR A 10 -8.69 2.62 5.08
CA TYR A 10 -8.94 1.38 5.82
C TYR A 10 -7.63 0.58 5.92
N ALA A 11 -6.72 1.02 6.80
CA ALA A 11 -5.52 0.28 7.14
C ALA A 11 -5.89 -0.89 8.07
N VAL A 12 -6.25 -2.04 7.49
CA VAL A 12 -6.35 -3.30 8.25
C VAL A 12 -4.93 -3.69 8.67
N ARG A 13 -4.55 -3.28 9.88
CA ARG A 13 -3.20 -3.50 10.43
C ARG A 13 -3.04 -4.95 10.92
N ASN A 14 -2.23 -5.75 10.24
CA ASN A 14 -1.54 -6.90 10.82
C ASN A 14 -0.15 -6.47 11.34
N PRO A 15 0.06 -6.25 12.64
CA PRO A 15 1.14 -5.41 13.20
C PRO A 15 2.58 -5.95 13.07
N ALA A 16 2.81 -7.12 12.48
CA ALA A 16 4.15 -7.73 12.38
C ALA A 16 4.81 -7.62 10.98
N ASP A 17 4.04 -7.23 9.96
CA ASP A 17 4.44 -7.40 8.54
C ASP A 17 3.80 -6.33 7.63
N LEU A 18 3.65 -5.11 8.16
CA LEU A 18 2.92 -4.04 7.48
C LEU A 18 3.73 -3.51 6.29
N ALA A 19 3.50 -4.10 5.12
CA ALA A 19 3.83 -3.45 3.87
C ALA A 19 3.03 -2.15 3.75
N THR A 20 3.72 -1.03 3.53
CA THR A 20 3.09 0.23 3.14
C THR A 20 2.66 0.09 1.69
N VAL A 21 1.39 0.37 1.39
CA VAL A 21 0.85 0.23 0.04
C VAL A 21 0.41 1.59 -0.48
N ARG A 22 0.92 2.01 -1.63
CA ARG A 22 0.49 3.26 -2.31
C ARG A 22 0.09 3.00 -3.74
N GLN A 23 -0.84 3.81 -4.24
CA GLN A 23 -1.15 3.86 -5.66
C GLN A 23 -0.27 4.89 -6.37
N THR A 24 0.20 4.57 -7.57
CA THR A 24 0.91 5.50 -8.45
C THR A 24 -0.07 6.29 -9.33
N PRO A 25 0.35 7.45 -9.88
CA PRO A 25 -0.50 8.24 -10.79
C PRO A 25 -0.94 7.48 -12.06
N ASP A 26 -0.17 6.48 -12.50
CA ASP A 26 -0.51 5.59 -13.62
C ASP A 26 -1.49 4.46 -13.23
N GLY A 27 -1.91 4.39 -11.97
CA GLY A 27 -2.90 3.45 -11.46
C GLY A 27 -2.35 2.13 -10.95
N GLN A 28 -1.03 1.92 -10.97
CA GLN A 28 -0.38 0.76 -10.36
C GLN A 28 -0.34 0.86 -8.83
N TRP A 29 -0.20 -0.28 -8.17
CA TRP A 29 -0.01 -0.37 -6.73
C TRP A 29 1.41 -0.80 -6.41
N ILE A 30 2.04 -0.12 -5.47
CA ILE A 30 3.37 -0.43 -4.94
C ILE A 30 3.21 -0.80 -3.47
N ALA A 31 3.70 -1.97 -3.09
CA ALA A 31 3.84 -2.41 -1.71
C ALA A 31 5.32 -2.32 -1.31
N GLU A 32 5.63 -1.75 -0.15
CA GLU A 32 6.99 -1.60 0.38
C GLU A 32 7.07 -2.13 1.82
N ASP A 33 8.03 -3.00 2.12
CA ASP A 33 8.25 -3.49 3.49
C ASP A 33 9.23 -2.60 4.28
N ALA A 34 9.32 -2.85 5.59
CA ALA A 34 10.23 -2.12 6.47
C ALA A 34 11.73 -2.33 6.16
N THR A 35 12.07 -3.29 5.30
CA THR A 35 13.44 -3.54 4.83
C THR A 35 13.77 -2.77 3.55
N GLY A 36 12.80 -2.03 3.01
CA GLY A 36 12.94 -1.26 1.77
C GLY A 36 12.76 -2.08 0.50
N ARG A 37 12.25 -3.32 0.59
CA ARG A 37 11.85 -4.07 -0.60
C ARG A 37 10.52 -3.53 -1.08
N SER A 38 10.39 -3.38 -2.39
CA SER A 38 9.15 -2.97 -3.02
C SER A 38 8.72 -3.94 -4.11
N ALA A 39 7.41 -4.07 -4.30
CA ALA A 39 6.80 -4.88 -5.35
C ALA A 39 5.58 -4.18 -5.95
N HIS A 40 5.31 -4.47 -7.22
CA HIS A 40 4.26 -3.82 -8.00
C HIS A 40 3.10 -4.78 -8.25
N GLY A 41 1.88 -4.25 -8.36
CA GLY A 41 0.68 -5.01 -8.72
C GLY A 41 -0.41 -4.14 -9.32
N SER A 42 -1.37 -4.79 -9.99
CA SER A 42 -2.57 -4.11 -10.53
C SER A 42 -3.61 -3.79 -9.45
N THR A 43 -3.46 -4.38 -8.26
CA THR A 43 -4.31 -4.17 -7.07
C THR A 43 -3.43 -4.15 -5.81
N PRO A 44 -3.90 -3.58 -4.67
CA PRO A 44 -3.17 -3.61 -3.40
C PRO A 44 -2.78 -5.03 -2.98
N ALA A 45 -3.72 -5.97 -3.10
CA ALA A 45 -3.51 -7.37 -2.73
C ALA A 45 -2.44 -8.04 -3.59
N THR A 46 -2.43 -7.79 -4.91
CA THR A 46 -1.41 -8.35 -5.80
C THR A 46 -0.03 -7.76 -5.53
N ALA A 47 0.07 -6.48 -5.15
CA ALA A 47 1.34 -5.86 -4.79
C ALA A 47 1.91 -6.46 -3.49
N ILE A 48 1.07 -6.64 -2.46
CA ILE A 48 1.46 -7.30 -1.20
C ILE A 48 1.86 -8.75 -1.45
N ALA A 49 1.10 -9.48 -2.28
CA ALA A 49 1.43 -10.87 -2.61
C ALA A 49 2.76 -10.99 -3.38
N ALA A 50 3.04 -10.03 -4.27
CA ALA A 50 4.31 -9.98 -5.00
C ALA A 50 5.50 -9.67 -4.09
N LEU A 51 5.31 -8.89 -3.02
CA LEU A 51 6.35 -8.56 -2.04
C LEU A 51 6.74 -9.75 -1.15
N ARG A 52 5.80 -10.68 -0.90
CA ARG A 52 6.00 -11.87 -0.07
C ARG A 52 6.64 -13.05 -0.82
N ARG A 53 6.91 -12.91 -2.11
CA ARG A 53 7.47 -13.95 -2.97
C ARG A 53 9.00 -13.87 -3.02
#